data_AF-A0A6G4WQZ7-F1
#
_entry.id   AF-A0A6G4WQZ7-F1
#
_cell.length_a   1.000
_cell.length_b   1.000
_cell.length_c   1.000
_cell.angle_alpha   90.00
_cell.angle_beta   90.00
_cell.angle_gamma   90.00
#
_symmetry.space_group_name_H-M   'P 1'
#
loop_
_entity.id
_entity.type
_entity.pdbx_description
1 polymer ?
#
loop_
_entity_poly.entity_id
_entity_poly.type
_entity_poly.pdbx_seq_one_letter_code
_entity_poly.pdbx_strand_id
1 'polypeptide(L)'
;MQASAIHGDVVLSASSSLSSEEAELRKRAAQRLLRKFDEEDAARERAAAALRRKREEEQRELAEYLKTVRRRCRRSEVLIGLVGAVAITIAYTAQSGIATVIWLIMMGVIMYYSWWPRWKVLRDAHVGRTITVPLDRKKW
;
A
#
# COMPACT_ATOMS: atom_id res chain seq x y z
N MET A 1 -10.95 75.43 0.40
CA MET A 1 -10.57 74.01 0.47
C MET A 1 -9.19 73.91 1.07
N GLN A 2 -9.11 73.67 2.38
CA GLN A 2 -7.87 73.37 3.09
C GLN A 2 -8.26 72.62 4.36
N ALA A 3 -7.91 71.34 4.42
CA ALA A 3 -7.83 70.59 5.65
C ALA A 3 -6.66 69.61 5.49
N SER A 4 -5.47 70.16 5.74
CA SER A 4 -4.25 69.41 6.00
C SER A 4 -4.45 68.62 7.30
N ALA A 5 -4.86 67.36 7.20
CA ALA A 5 -4.85 66.44 8.32
C ALA A 5 -3.43 65.87 8.47
N ILE A 6 -2.70 66.51 9.38
CA ILE A 6 -1.39 66.15 9.92
C ILE A 6 -1.39 64.65 10.19
N HIS A 7 -0.62 63.90 9.40
CA HIS A 7 -0.26 62.53 9.73
C HIS A 7 0.59 62.62 11.00
N GLY A 8 -0.02 62.30 12.14
CA GLY A 8 0.71 62.09 13.37
C GLY A 8 1.60 60.88 13.15
N ASP A 9 2.90 61.14 12.92
CA ASP A 9 3.94 60.14 13.08
C ASP A 9 3.81 59.60 14.50
N VAL A 10 3.24 58.40 14.63
CA VAL A 10 3.34 57.62 15.85
C VAL A 10 4.78 57.13 15.90
N VAL A 11 5.65 57.97 16.45
CA VAL A 11 6.98 57.57 16.90
C VAL A 11 6.75 56.53 18.00
N LEU A 12 6.76 55.25 17.61
CA LEU A 12 6.90 54.15 18.55
C LEU A 12 8.24 54.39 19.25
N SER A 13 8.17 54.82 20.51
CA SER A 13 9.34 55.08 21.32
C SER A 13 10.15 53.78 21.43
N ALA A 14 11.19 53.67 20.62
CA ALA A 14 12.08 52.52 20.54
C ALA A 14 13.08 52.57 21.70
N SER A 15 12.59 52.57 22.94
CA SER A 15 13.42 52.43 24.13
C SER A 15 12.57 52.29 25.39
N SER A 16 11.75 51.23 25.49
CA SER A 16 11.58 50.60 26.80
C SER A 16 12.60 49.48 26.87
N SER A 17 13.71 49.74 27.56
CA SER A 17 14.58 48.67 28.02
C SER A 17 13.72 47.79 28.91
N LEU A 18 13.32 46.62 28.40
CA LEU A 18 12.73 45.57 29.20
C LEU A 18 13.58 45.42 30.47
N SER A 19 12.94 45.41 31.64
CA SER A 19 13.68 45.15 32.87
C SER A 19 14.40 43.80 32.73
N SER A 20 15.56 43.62 33.36
CA SER A 20 16.30 42.35 33.23
C SER A 20 15.43 41.15 33.63
N GLU A 21 14.50 41.38 34.56
CA GLU A 21 13.52 40.41 35.04
C GLU A 21 12.48 40.05 33.96
N GLU A 22 11.98 41.02 33.19
CA GLU A 22 11.08 40.79 32.06
C GLU A 22 11.78 40.08 30.89
N ALA A 23 13.06 40.39 30.65
CA ALA A 23 13.87 39.72 29.64
C ALA A 23 14.14 38.25 30.00
N GLU A 24 14.41 37.95 31.27
CA GLU A 24 14.56 36.58 31.77
C GLU A 24 13.25 35.77 31.67
N LEU A 25 12.11 36.38 32.01
CA LEU A 25 10.79 35.76 31.88
C LEU A 25 10.47 35.41 30.42
N ARG A 26 10.76 36.32 29.47
CA ARG A 26 10.60 36.06 28.03
C ARG A 26 11.52 34.95 27.54
N LYS A 27 12.77 34.90 28.02
CA LYS A 27 13.73 33.83 27.69
C LYS A 27 13.25 32.46 28.17
N ARG A 28 12.74 32.36 29.39
CA ARG A 28 12.18 31.11 29.94
C ARG A 28 10.90 30.70 29.21
N ALA A 29 10.03 31.65 28.86
CA ALA A 29 8.82 31.39 28.08
C ALA A 29 9.14 30.90 26.66
N ALA A 30 10.11 31.53 25.98
CA ALA A 30 10.59 31.12 24.67
C ALA A 30 11.22 29.71 24.71
N GLN A 31 12.01 29.38 25.73
CA GLN A 31 12.57 28.04 25.91
C GLN A 31 11.48 26.97 26.13
N ARG A 32 10.40 27.28 26.85
CA ARG A 32 9.26 26.37 27.01
C ARG A 32 8.50 26.15 25.70
N LEU A 33 8.33 27.21 24.89
CA LEU A 33 7.73 27.11 23.56
C LEU A 33 8.58 26.27 22.60
N LEU A 34 9.90 26.50 22.58
CA LEU A 34 10.83 25.70 21.79
C LEU A 34 10.77 24.22 22.16
N ARG A 35 10.80 23.89 23.46
CA ARG A 35 10.66 22.48 23.90
C ARG A 35 9.33 21.86 23.47
N LYS A 36 8.23 22.61 23.49
CA LYS A 36 6.94 22.12 23.00
C LYS A 36 6.97 21.86 21.49
N PHE A 37 7.58 22.74 20.71
CA PHE A 37 7.74 22.52 19.26
C PHE A 37 8.62 21.30 18.97
N ASP A 38 9.73 21.14 19.70
CA ASP A 38 10.60 19.96 19.57
C ASP A 38 9.85 18.65 19.90
N GLU A 39 9.01 18.66 20.95
CA GLU A 39 8.16 17.53 21.32
C GLU A 39 7.09 17.22 20.27
N GLU A 40 6.44 18.24 19.71
CA GLU A 40 5.46 18.10 18.64
C GLU A 40 6.08 17.57 17.34
N ASP A 41 7.26 18.07 16.96
CA ASP A 41 7.98 17.61 15.77
C ASP A 41 8.47 16.17 15.96
N ALA A 42 9.01 15.82 17.13
CA ALA A 42 9.35 14.45 17.45
C ALA A 42 8.13 13.51 17.42
N ALA A 43 6.96 13.97 17.86
CA ALA A 43 5.72 13.19 17.78
C ALA A 43 5.27 12.98 16.33
N ARG A 44 5.35 14.02 15.48
CA ARG A 44 5.05 13.95 14.04
C ARG A 44 6.00 13.01 13.31
N GLU A 45 7.29 13.05 13.61
CA GLU A 45 8.28 12.14 13.02
C GLU A 45 8.01 10.68 13.37
N ARG A 46 7.66 10.38 14.63
CA ARG A 46 7.29 9.02 15.04
C ARG A 46 6.03 8.54 14.32
N ALA A 47 5.02 9.40 14.18
CA ALA A 47 3.79 9.07 13.44
C ALA A 47 4.09 8.82 11.94
N ALA A 48 4.93 9.64 11.33
CA ALA A 48 5.35 9.47 9.94
C ALA A 48 6.17 8.18 9.76
N ALA A 49 7.08 7.87 10.68
CA ALA A 49 7.85 6.63 10.67
C ALA A 49 6.95 5.39 10.85
N ALA A 50 5.95 5.46 11.73
CA ALA A 50 4.97 4.38 11.91
C ALA A 50 4.14 4.13 10.64
N LEU A 51 3.71 5.20 9.95
CA LEU A 51 3.01 5.10 8.67
C LEU A 51 3.90 4.49 7.57
N ARG A 52 5.19 4.85 7.52
CA ARG A 52 6.15 4.25 6.59
C ARG A 52 6.31 2.75 6.85
N ARG A 53 6.48 2.34 8.11
CA ARG A 53 6.57 0.91 8.49
C ARG A 53 5.32 0.12 8.09
N LYS A 54 4.12 0.66 8.34
CA LYS A 54 2.87 0.01 7.91
C LYS A 54 2.80 -0.19 6.39
N ARG A 55 3.18 0.84 5.62
CA ARG A 55 3.23 0.72 4.15
C ARG A 55 4.26 -0.30 3.69
N GLU A 56 5.42 -0.37 4.34
CA GLU A 56 6.44 -1.38 4.05
C GLU A 56 5.95 -2.80 4.37
N GLU A 57 5.23 -2.98 5.47
CA GLU A 57 4.59 -4.25 5.83
C GLU A 57 3.54 -4.67 4.80
N GLU A 58 2.63 -3.77 4.41
CA GLU A 58 1.63 -4.00 3.36
C GLU A 58 2.28 -4.36 2.01
N GLN A 59 3.36 -3.67 1.64
CA GLN A 59 4.10 -3.97 0.41
C GLN A 59 4.81 -5.33 0.47
N ARG A 60 5.39 -5.69 1.63
CA ARG A 60 6.00 -7.01 1.84
C ARG A 60 4.96 -8.12 1.76
N GLU A 61 3.80 -7.94 2.39
CA GLU A 61 2.70 -8.91 2.34
C GLU A 61 2.18 -9.09 0.91
N LEU A 62 1.99 -7.99 0.16
CA LEU A 62 1.60 -8.05 -1.25
C LEU A 62 2.65 -8.82 -2.07
N ALA A 63 3.94 -8.57 -1.85
CA ALA A 63 5.01 -9.27 -2.55
C ALA A 63 5.04 -10.78 -2.23
N GLU A 64 4.84 -11.16 -0.97
CA GLU A 64 4.72 -12.56 -0.53
C GLU A 64 3.50 -13.25 -1.17
N TYR A 65 2.36 -12.56 -1.18
CA TYR A 65 1.14 -13.04 -1.82
C TYR A 65 1.37 -13.29 -3.31
N LEU A 66 1.90 -12.31 -4.05
CA LEU A 66 2.17 -12.43 -5.48
C LEU A 66 3.18 -13.55 -5.79
N LYS A 67 4.20 -13.73 -4.94
CA LYS A 67 5.16 -14.85 -5.07
C LYS A 67 4.47 -16.21 -4.91
N THR A 68 3.54 -16.31 -3.96
CA THR A 68 2.75 -17.52 -3.71
C THR A 68 1.82 -17.83 -4.88
N VAL A 69 1.08 -16.83 -5.35
CA VAL A 69 0.18 -16.93 -6.51
C VAL A 69 0.96 -17.34 -7.75
N ARG A 70 2.12 -16.72 -8.03
CA ARG A 70 2.98 -17.06 -9.18
C ARG A 70 3.47 -18.50 -9.11
N ARG A 71 3.90 -18.98 -7.93
CA ARG A 71 4.33 -20.37 -7.75
C ARG A 71 3.19 -21.37 -7.97
N ARG A 72 1.99 -21.06 -7.48
CA ARG A 72 0.79 -21.90 -7.70
C ARG A 72 0.35 -21.88 -9.16
N CYS A 73 0.36 -20.72 -9.82
CA CYS A 73 0.05 -20.58 -11.24
C CYS A 73 0.96 -21.44 -12.11
N ARG A 74 2.29 -21.37 -11.90
CA ARG A 74 3.25 -22.20 -12.64
C ARG A 74 3.05 -23.69 -12.41
N ARG A 75 2.72 -24.11 -11.19
CA ARG A 75 2.38 -25.52 -10.90
C ARG A 75 1.11 -25.93 -11.64
N SER A 76 0.08 -25.08 -11.63
CA SER A 76 -1.15 -25.33 -12.38
C SER A 76 -0.89 -25.43 -13.88
N GLU A 77 -0.05 -24.57 -14.47
CA GLU A 77 0.33 -24.64 -15.88
C GLU A 77 1.01 -25.96 -16.25
N VAL A 78 1.97 -26.42 -15.43
CA VAL A 78 2.62 -27.73 -15.63
C VAL A 78 1.60 -28.87 -15.51
N LEU A 79 0.72 -28.79 -14.50
CA LEU A 79 -0.30 -29.82 -14.28
C LEU A 79 -1.30 -29.86 -15.44
N ILE A 80 -1.72 -28.70 -15.96
CA ILE A 80 -2.58 -28.56 -17.14
C ILE A 80 -1.89 -29.15 -18.37
N GLY A 81 -0.61 -28.86 -18.60
CA GLY A 81 0.14 -29.41 -19.72
C GLY A 81 0.24 -30.94 -19.66
N LEU A 82 0.54 -31.49 -18.48
CA LEU A 82 0.65 -32.94 -18.27
C LEU A 82 -0.72 -33.63 -18.42
N VAL A 83 -1.75 -33.06 -17.82
CA VAL A 83 -3.14 -33.52 -17.91
C VAL A 83 -3.61 -33.49 -19.37
N GLY A 84 -3.35 -32.40 -20.09
CA GLY A 84 -3.67 -32.27 -21.52
C GLY A 84 -2.96 -33.32 -22.37
N ALA A 85 -1.68 -33.58 -22.11
CA ALA A 85 -0.93 -34.64 -22.81
C ALA A 85 -1.53 -36.04 -22.55
N VAL A 86 -1.89 -36.34 -21.31
CA VAL A 86 -2.57 -37.61 -20.95
C VAL A 86 -3.95 -37.69 -21.63
N ALA A 87 -4.68 -36.58 -21.70
CA ALA A 87 -5.96 -36.50 -22.41
C ALA A 87 -5.85 -36.95 -23.85
N ILE A 88 -4.85 -36.42 -24.57
CA ILE A 88 -4.62 -36.69 -25.97
C ILE A 88 -4.29 -38.17 -26.15
N THR A 89 -3.44 -38.74 -25.30
CA THR A 89 -3.09 -40.16 -25.31
C THR A 89 -4.31 -41.06 -25.04
N ILE A 90 -5.18 -40.68 -24.10
CA ILE A 90 -6.41 -41.42 -23.80
C ILE A 90 -7.42 -41.26 -24.96
N ALA A 91 -7.61 -40.07 -25.49
CA ALA A 91 -8.52 -39.83 -26.62
C ALA A 91 -8.07 -40.59 -27.88
N TYR A 92 -6.78 -40.80 -28.05
CA TYR A 92 -6.22 -41.61 -29.15
C TYR A 92 -6.42 -43.11 -28.94
N THR A 93 -6.46 -43.59 -27.69
CA THR A 93 -6.55 -45.03 -27.37
C THR A 93 -7.97 -45.49 -26.99
N ALA A 94 -8.82 -44.60 -26.48
CA ALA A 94 -10.18 -44.89 -26.05
C ALA A 94 -11.19 -44.44 -27.11
N GLN A 95 -11.85 -45.40 -27.78
CA GLN A 95 -12.86 -45.16 -28.82
C GLN A 95 -14.21 -44.61 -28.33
N SER A 96 -14.35 -44.23 -27.04
CA SER A 96 -15.62 -43.76 -26.48
C SER A 96 -15.65 -42.23 -26.33
N GLY A 97 -16.22 -41.54 -27.33
CA GLY A 97 -16.29 -40.07 -27.36
C GLY A 97 -16.97 -39.43 -26.14
N ILE A 98 -17.88 -40.12 -25.45
CA ILE A 98 -18.60 -39.60 -24.29
C ILE A 98 -17.67 -39.43 -23.07
N ALA A 99 -16.77 -40.38 -22.82
CA ALA A 99 -15.85 -40.31 -21.68
C ALA A 99 -14.87 -39.14 -21.83
N THR A 100 -14.39 -38.89 -23.04
CA THR A 100 -13.50 -37.77 -23.38
C THR A 100 -14.16 -36.42 -23.16
N VAL A 101 -15.44 -36.28 -23.54
CA VAL A 101 -16.19 -35.04 -23.34
C VAL A 101 -16.40 -34.72 -21.86
N ILE A 102 -16.81 -35.70 -21.05
CA ILE A 102 -16.98 -35.52 -19.60
C ILE A 102 -15.65 -35.13 -18.94
N TRP A 103 -14.55 -35.75 -19.38
CA TRP A 103 -13.22 -35.45 -18.88
C TRP A 103 -12.77 -34.02 -19.24
N LEU A 104 -13.02 -33.57 -20.46
CA LEU A 104 -12.73 -32.20 -20.90
C LEU A 104 -13.53 -31.17 -20.09
N ILE A 105 -14.81 -31.43 -19.81
CA ILE A 105 -15.66 -30.55 -18.99
C ILE A 105 -15.11 -30.47 -17.56
N MET A 106 -14.81 -31.61 -16.93
CA MET A 106 -14.19 -31.67 -15.61
C MET A 106 -12.89 -30.86 -15.56
N MET A 107 -12.03 -31.01 -16.56
CA MET A 107 -10.77 -30.27 -16.63
C MET A 107 -10.99 -28.77 -16.87
N GLY A 108 -11.92 -28.39 -17.73
CA GLY A 108 -12.30 -27.00 -17.94
C GLY A 108 -12.80 -26.34 -16.66
N VAL A 109 -13.64 -27.05 -15.89
CA VAL A 109 -14.13 -26.58 -14.58
C VAL A 109 -12.97 -26.41 -13.60
N ILE A 110 -12.10 -27.41 -13.46
CA ILE A 110 -10.93 -27.32 -12.56
C ILE A 110 -10.01 -26.16 -12.96
N MET A 111 -9.78 -25.97 -14.26
CA MET A 111 -9.02 -24.83 -14.79
C MET A 111 -9.68 -23.49 -14.45
N TYR A 112 -10.98 -23.37 -14.66
CA TYR A 112 -11.72 -22.15 -14.40
C TYR A 112 -11.67 -21.75 -12.92
N TYR A 113 -11.82 -22.69 -12.00
CA TYR A 113 -11.78 -22.39 -10.56
C TYR A 113 -10.36 -22.23 -10.01
N SER A 114 -9.36 -22.90 -10.59
CA SER A 114 -8.02 -22.96 -10.02
C SER A 114 -7.03 -22.00 -10.68
N TRP A 115 -7.06 -21.87 -11.99
CA TRP A 115 -6.05 -21.13 -12.75
C TRP A 115 -6.50 -19.71 -13.07
N TRP A 116 -7.74 -19.53 -13.51
CA TRP A 116 -8.27 -18.23 -13.94
C TRP A 116 -8.18 -17.12 -12.88
N PRO A 117 -8.56 -17.34 -11.60
CA PRO A 117 -8.49 -16.28 -10.59
C PRO A 117 -7.04 -15.87 -10.31
N ARG A 118 -6.12 -16.83 -10.31
CA ARG A 118 -4.68 -16.60 -10.05
C ARG A 118 -4.03 -15.86 -11.21
N TRP A 119 -4.37 -16.21 -12.44
CA TRP A 119 -3.89 -15.52 -13.62
C TRP A 119 -4.43 -14.08 -13.68
N LYS A 120 -5.70 -13.87 -13.33
CA LYS A 120 -6.29 -12.52 -13.21
C LYS A 120 -5.52 -11.66 -12.22
N VAL A 121 -5.21 -12.18 -11.02
CA VAL A 121 -4.41 -11.47 -10.02
C VAL A 121 -3.02 -11.09 -10.55
N LEU A 122 -2.34 -12.00 -11.25
CA LEU A 122 -1.02 -11.71 -11.85
C LEU A 122 -1.10 -10.67 -12.98
N ARG A 123 -2.16 -10.71 -13.78
CA ARG A 123 -2.43 -9.71 -14.82
C ARG A 123 -2.70 -8.34 -14.19
N ASP A 124 -3.58 -8.28 -13.19
CA ASP A 124 -3.90 -7.02 -12.50
C ASP A 124 -2.66 -6.44 -11.81
N ALA A 125 -1.78 -7.28 -11.24
CA ALA A 125 -0.48 -6.87 -10.73
C ALA A 125 0.45 -6.28 -11.81
N HIS A 126 0.47 -6.87 -13.00
CA HIS A 126 1.30 -6.39 -14.10
C HIS A 126 0.79 -5.04 -14.65
N VAL A 127 -0.54 -4.85 -14.69
CA VAL A 127 -1.18 -3.60 -15.15
C VAL A 127 -1.14 -2.51 -14.06
N GLY A 128 -0.71 -2.83 -12.84
CA GLY A 128 -0.68 -1.88 -11.71
C GLY A 128 -2.06 -1.56 -11.15
N ARG A 129 -3.05 -2.45 -11.34
CA ARG A 129 -4.38 -2.32 -10.72
C ARG A 129 -4.34 -2.70 -9.25
N THR A 130 -5.30 -2.18 -8.49
CA THR A 130 -5.47 -2.52 -7.08
C THR A 130 -5.82 -4.01 -6.92
N ILE A 131 -5.08 -4.70 -6.05
CA ILE A 131 -5.26 -6.11 -5.74
C ILE A 131 -5.70 -6.22 -4.29
N THR A 132 -6.82 -6.89 -4.05
CA THR A 132 -7.26 -7.23 -2.70
C THR A 132 -6.48 -8.46 -2.22
N VAL A 133 -5.58 -8.26 -1.25
CA VAL A 133 -4.88 -9.37 -0.59
C VAL A 133 -5.81 -9.96 0.46
N PRO A 134 -6.18 -11.25 0.38
CA PRO A 134 -7.00 -11.88 1.40
C PRO A 134 -6.22 -11.98 2.72
N LEU A 135 -6.88 -11.69 3.85
CA LEU A 135 -6.26 -11.79 5.18
C LEU A 135 -5.88 -13.24 5.54
N ASP A 136 -6.63 -14.22 5.04
CA ASP A 136 -6.38 -15.64 5.31
C ASP A 136 -5.24 -16.19 4.45
N ARG A 137 -4.09 -16.52 5.07
CA ARG A 137 -2.96 -17.19 4.39
C ARG A 137 -3.33 -18.53 3.71
N LYS A 138 -4.41 -19.19 4.14
CA LYS A 138 -4.92 -20.41 3.49
C LYS A 138 -5.51 -20.13 2.09
N LYS A 139 -6.05 -18.93 1.89
CA LYS A 139 -6.67 -18.49 0.63
C LYS A 139 -5.65 -17.85 -0.34
N TRP A 140 -4.40 -17.68 0.10
CA TRP A 140 -3.29 -17.17 -0.73
C TRP A 140 -2.94 -18.14 -1.87
#